data_AF-A0A7C1KPA2-F1
#
_entry.id   AF-A0A7C1KPA2-F1
#
_cell.length_a   1.000
_cell.length_b   1.000
_cell.length_c   1.000
_cell.angle_alpha   90.00
_cell.angle_beta   90.00
_cell.angle_gamma   90.00
#
_symmetry.space_group_name_H-M   'P 1'
#
loop_
_entity.id
_entity.type
_entity.pdbx_description
1 polymer ?
#
loop_
_entity_poly.entity_id
_entity_poly.type
_entity_poly.pdbx_seq_one_letter_code
_entity_poly.pdbx_strand_id
1 'polypeptide(L)' 'MDVLVLIDKLDEIINDARPMPMTDKVIIDREEIYDILDQMRTTIPEEIKQA' A
#
# COMPACT_ATOMS: atom_id res chain seq x y z
N MET A 1 0.28 -9.49 -11.09
CA MET A 1 1.07 -9.42 -9.85
C MET A 1 0.23 -10.08 -8.79
N ASP A 2 0.81 -10.87 -7.89
CA ASP A 2 0.05 -11.46 -6.79
C ASP A 2 -0.18 -10.44 -5.67
N VAL A 3 -1.28 -10.57 -4.92
CA VAL A 3 -1.59 -9.68 -3.78
C VAL A 3 -0.43 -9.62 -2.78
N LEU A 4 0.29 -10.73 -2.58
CA LEU A 4 1.46 -10.79 -1.71
C LEU A 4 2.58 -9.82 -2.14
N VAL A 5 2.86 -9.74 -3.45
CA VAL A 5 3.88 -8.82 -3.99
C VAL A 5 3.47 -7.35 -3.76
N LEU A 6 2.18 -7.05 -3.83
CA LEU A 6 1.68 -5.71 -3.56
C LEU A 6 1.79 -5.35 -2.07
N ILE A 7 1.61 -6.32 -1.18
CA ILE A 7 1.81 -6.15 0.26
C ILE A 7 3.28 -5.87 0.57
N ASP A 8 4.20 -6.66 0.00
CA ASP A 8 5.64 -6.45 0.20
C ASP A 8 6.06 -5.04 -0.28
N LYS A 9 5.56 -4.62 -1.43
CA LYS A 9 5.82 -3.28 -1.98
C LYS A 9 5.26 -2.15 -1.09
N LEU A 10 4.09 -2.35 -0.49
CA LEU A 10 3.53 -1.39 0.47
C LEU A 10 4.40 -1.28 1.72
N ASP A 11 4.92 -2.41 2.22
CA ASP A 11 5.79 -2.44 3.39
C ASP A 11 7.12 -1.72 3.10
N GLU A 12 7.71 -1.93 1.91
CA GLU A 12 8.90 -1.19 1.46
C GLU A 12 8.67 0.34 1.49
N ILE A 13 7.55 0.81 0.94
CA ILE A 13 7.23 2.25 0.91
C ILE A 13 7.06 2.83 2.31
N ILE A 14 6.44 2.08 3.21
CA ILE A 14 6.29 2.53 4.61
C ILE A 14 7.64 2.60 5.31
N ASN A 15 8.54 1.63 5.07
CA ASN A 15 9.87 1.61 5.66
C ASN A 15 10.79 2.70 5.11
N ASP A 16 10.66 3.04 3.82
CA ASP A 16 11.43 4.10 3.17
C ASP A 16 10.84 5.51 3.40
N ALA A 17 9.60 5.58 3.89
CA ALA A 17 8.92 6.84 4.15
C ALA A 17 9.63 7.66 5.24
N ARG A 18 9.59 9.00 5.08
CA ARG A 18 10.23 9.91 6.02
C ARG A 18 9.47 9.92 7.35
N PRO A 19 10.10 9.56 8.49
CA PRO A 19 9.41 9.58 9.78
C PRO A 19 9.11 11.02 10.21
N MET A 20 7.98 11.21 10.89
CA MET A 20 7.57 12.50 11.43
C MET A 20 8.12 12.66 12.87
N PRO A 21 8.85 13.74 13.17
CA PRO A 21 9.43 13.95 14.50
C PRO A 21 8.36 13.88 15.59
N MET A 22 8.71 13.26 16.72
CA MET A 22 7.86 13.17 17.92
C MET A 22 6.56 12.35 17.75
N THR A 23 6.43 11.55 16.68
CA THR A 23 5.26 10.67 16.45
C THR A 23 5.68 9.34 15.83
N ASP A 24 4.84 8.30 15.98
CA ASP A 24 5.01 7.02 15.27
C ASP A 24 4.37 7.05 13.87
N LYS A 25 4.43 8.21 13.19
CA LYS A 25 3.86 8.40 11.86
C LYS A 25 4.95 8.62 10.83
N VAL A 26 4.65 8.27 9.58
CA VAL A 26 5.51 8.49 8.42
C VAL A 26 4.81 9.37 7.40
N ILE A 27 5.60 10.13 6.63
CA ILE A 27 5.14 10.96 5.53
C ILE A 27 5.31 10.15 4.25
N ILE A 28 4.20 9.87 3.59
CA ILE A 28 4.16 9.12 2.32
C ILE A 28 3.59 10.01 1.23
N ASP A 29 4.07 9.83 0.00
CA ASP A 29 3.44 10.44 -1.16
C ASP A 29 2.03 9.87 -1.36
N ARG A 30 1.08 10.78 -1.57
CA ARG A 30 -0.32 10.43 -1.69
C ARG A 30 -0.59 9.67 -2.99
N GLU A 31 0.02 10.09 -4.10
CA GLU A 31 -0.17 9.50 -5.42
C GLU A 31 0.36 8.06 -5.43
N GLU A 32 1.56 7.85 -4.89
CA GLU A 32 2.20 6.54 -4.80
C GLU A 32 1.36 5.51 -4.02
N ILE A 33 0.77 5.93 -2.90
CA ILE A 33 -0.12 5.07 -2.12
C ILE A 33 -1.41 4.74 -2.87
N TYR A 34 -2.01 5.70 -3.58
CA TYR A 34 -3.23 5.44 -4.33
C TYR A 34 -2.99 4.48 -5.50
N ASP A 35 -1.86 4.59 -6.19
CA ASP A 35 -1.49 3.68 -7.28
C ASP A 35 -1.39 2.24 -6.79
N ILE A 36 -0.81 2.00 -5.62
CA ILE A 36 -0.69 0.67 -5.03
C ILE A 36 -2.05 0.13 -4.58
N LEU A 37 -2.87 0.98 -3.97
CA LEU A 37 -4.23 0.58 -3.57
C LEU A 37 -5.08 0.18 -4.78
N ASP A 38 -4.96 0.88 -5.91
CA ASP A 38 -5.69 0.55 -7.12
C ASP A 38 -5.16 -0.75 -7.77
N GLN A 39 -3.84 -0.99 -7.72
CA GLN A 39 -3.27 -2.27 -8.11
C GLN A 39 -3.77 -3.42 -7.22
N MET A 40 -3.90 -3.22 -5.91
CA MET A 40 -4.46 -4.22 -5.00
C MET A 40 -5.93 -4.51 -5.33
N ARG A 41 -6.74 -3.47 -5.57
CA ARG A 41 -8.17 -3.60 -5.91
C ARG A 41 -8.42 -4.33 -7.22
N THR A 42 -7.53 -4.17 -8.20
CA THR A 42 -7.62 -4.86 -9.50
C THR A 42 -7.11 -6.30 -9.43
N THR A 43 -6.18 -6.56 -8.51
CA THR A 43 -5.57 -7.88 -8.32
C THR A 43 -6.43 -8.79 -7.45
N ILE A 44 -7.18 -8.24 -6.48
CA ILE A 44 -8.17 -8.98 -5.72
C ILE A 44 -9.30 -9.35 -6.69
N PRO A 45 -9.46 -10.64 -7.05
CA PRO A 45 -10.56 -11.08 -7.90
C PRO A 45 -11.88 -10.72 -7.24
N GLU A 46 -12.96 -10.64 -8.03
CA GLU A 46 -14.33 -10.34 -7.57
C GLU A 46 -14.84 -11.22 -6.40
N GLU A 47 -14.09 -12.26 -6.02
CA GLU A 47 -14.30 -13.18 -4.90
C GLU A 47 -14.40 -12.50 -3.52
N ILE A 48 -13.76 -11.34 -3.28
CA ILE A 48 -13.92 -10.59 -2.01
C ILE A 48 -15.04 -9.54 -2.08
N LYS A 49 -15.50 -9.12 -3.27
CA LYS A 49 -16.63 -8.18 -3.40
C LYS A 49 -17.98 -8.80 -3.02
N GLN A 50 -18.05 -10.11 -2.81
CA GLN A 50 -19.27 -10.87 -2.53
C GLN A 50 -19.45 -11.26 -1.05
N ALA A 51 -18.55 -10.84 -0.15
CA ALA A 51 -18.63 -11.15 1.29
C ALA A 51 -19.21 -9.99 2.12
#